data_AF-A0A3M2M4I3-F1
#
_entry.id   AF-A0A3M2M4I3-F1
#
_cell.length_a   1.000
_cell.length_b   1.000
_cell.length_c   1.000
_cell.angle_alpha   90.00
_cell.angle_beta   90.00
_cell.angle_gamma   90.00
#
_symmetry.space_group_name_H-M   'P 1'
#
loop_
_entity.id
_entity.type
_entity.pdbx_description
1 polymer ?
#
loop_
_entity_poly.entity_id
_entity_poly.type
_entity_poly.pdbx_seq_one_letter_code
_entity_poly.pdbx_strand_id
1 'polypeptide(L)'
;MTPEPEFAPAAPAAAPVTLWPLSAPGPASLRRHAAALTGLVEGLDEPATRRHPTAVARALARVDAGGPHRAAVVARDGADLLRGL
;
A
#
# COMPACT_ATOMS: atom_id res chain seq x y z
N MET A 1 4.94 -43.31 -29.46
CA MET A 1 4.04 -42.16 -29.38
C MET A 1 4.00 -41.73 -27.93
N THR A 2 4.92 -40.86 -27.53
CA THR A 2 5.03 -40.39 -26.14
C THR A 2 4.02 -39.24 -25.97
N PRO A 3 3.14 -39.26 -24.97
CA PRO A 3 2.21 -38.15 -24.75
C PRO A 3 3.00 -36.88 -24.42
N GLU A 4 2.63 -35.77 -25.06
CA GLU A 4 3.22 -34.46 -24.78
C GLU A 4 2.88 -34.03 -23.34
N PRO A 5 3.81 -33.38 -22.63
CA PRO A 5 3.55 -32.85 -21.30
C PRO A 5 2.46 -31.77 -21.40
N GLU A 6 1.32 -32.04 -20.77
CA GLU A 6 0.27 -31.05 -20.55
C GLU A 6 0.83 -29.95 -19.63
N PHE A 7 1.14 -28.78 -20.20
CA PHE A 7 1.54 -27.61 -19.44
C PHE A 7 0.33 -27.10 -18.66
N ALA A 8 0.23 -27.50 -17.39
CA ALA A 8 -0.70 -26.90 -16.46
C ALA A 8 -0.54 -25.37 -16.48
N PRO A 9 -1.64 -24.59 -16.53
CA PRO A 9 -1.55 -23.14 -16.56
C PRO A 9 -0.81 -22.63 -15.32
N ALA A 10 0.16 -21.75 -15.54
CA ALA A 10 0.90 -21.11 -14.45
C ALA A 10 -0.08 -20.42 -13.50
N ALA A 11 0.07 -20.66 -12.19
CA ALA A 11 -0.72 -20.00 -11.17
C ALA A 11 -0.60 -18.47 -11.32
N PRO A 12 -1.68 -17.69 -11.11
CA PRO A 12 -1.64 -16.25 -11.24
C PRO A 12 -0.57 -15.68 -10.31
N ALA A 13 0.33 -14.86 -10.84
CA ALA A 13 1.35 -14.18 -10.06
C ALA A 13 0.68 -13.31 -8.99
N ALA A 14 1.11 -13.44 -7.74
CA ALA A 14 0.59 -12.62 -6.65
C ALA A 14 0.82 -11.13 -6.94
N ALA A 15 -0.18 -10.29 -6.68
CA ALA A 15 -0.05 -8.84 -6.83
C ALA A 15 1.13 -8.32 -5.97
N PRO A 16 1.94 -7.37 -6.50
CA PRO A 16 3.07 -6.83 -5.76
C PRO A 16 2.59 -6.13 -4.49
N VAL A 17 3.36 -6.32 -3.41
CA VAL A 17 3.07 -5.71 -2.10
C VAL A 17 3.77 -4.36 -2.00
N THR A 18 3.07 -3.35 -1.49
CA THR A 18 3.59 -2.01 -1.22
C THR A 18 3.65 -1.75 0.28
N LEU A 19 4.74 -1.13 0.73
CA LEU A 19 4.91 -0.66 2.11
C LEU A 19 4.56 0.83 2.21
N TRP A 20 3.67 1.17 3.12
CA TRP A 20 3.14 2.52 3.34
C TRP A 20 3.63 3.06 4.69
N PRO A 21 4.71 3.84 4.71
CA PRO A 21 5.27 4.35 5.94
C PRO A 21 4.45 5.53 6.48
N LEU A 22 4.33 5.59 7.80
CA LEU A 22 3.76 6.70 8.55
C LEU A 22 4.70 7.04 9.70
N SER A 23 4.96 8.32 9.89
CA SER A 23 5.68 8.79 11.07
C SER A 23 5.05 10.03 11.65
N ALA A 24 5.24 10.24 12.96
CA ALA A 24 4.72 11.40 13.67
C ALA A 24 5.51 11.70 14.97
N PRO A 25 5.38 12.92 15.52
CA PRO A 25 6.00 13.31 16.80
C PRO A 25 5.46 12.57 18.02
N GLY A 26 4.29 11.92 17.92
CA GLY A 26 3.62 11.29 19.05
C GLY A 26 2.55 10.27 18.59
N PRO A 27 2.11 9.35 19.47
CA PRO A 27 1.12 8.32 19.10
C PRO A 27 -0.24 8.91 18.66
N ALA A 28 -0.67 10.01 19.28
CA ALA A 28 -1.90 10.70 18.88
C ALA A 28 -1.79 11.33 17.49
N SER A 29 -0.64 11.93 17.18
CA SER A 29 -0.35 12.48 15.85
C SER A 29 -0.24 11.37 14.80
N LEU A 30 0.31 10.21 15.16
CA LEU A 30 0.37 9.05 14.27
C LEU A 30 -1.04 8.59 13.87
N ARG A 31 -1.96 8.49 14.83
CA ARG A 31 -3.38 8.19 14.55
C ARG A 31 -4.05 9.25 13.67
N ARG A 32 -3.74 10.54 13.87
CA ARG A 32 -4.24 11.61 12.99
C ARG A 32 -3.68 11.50 11.58
N HIS A 33 -2.40 11.16 11.42
CA HIS A 33 -1.78 10.94 10.11
C HIS A 33 -2.40 9.72 9.41
N ALA A 34 -2.66 8.63 10.16
CA ALA A 34 -3.37 7.46 9.64
C ALA A 34 -4.78 7.83 9.15
N ALA A 35 -5.57 8.54 9.97
CA ALA A 35 -6.90 8.99 9.58
C ALA A 35 -6.89 9.96 8.37
N ALA A 36 -5.90 10.86 8.30
CA ALA A 36 -5.72 11.75 7.15
C ALA A 36 -5.35 10.95 5.87
N LEU A 37 -4.54 9.90 6.01
CA LEU A 37 -4.23 8.98 4.91
C LEU A 37 -5.46 8.19 4.49
N THR A 38 -6.29 7.71 5.41
CA THR A 38 -7.58 7.08 5.12
C THR A 38 -8.44 8.01 4.26
N GLY A 39 -8.67 9.25 4.71
CA GLY A 39 -9.47 10.22 3.95
C GLY A 39 -8.87 10.57 2.59
N LEU A 40 -7.53 10.61 2.48
CA LEU A 40 -6.86 10.79 1.20
C LEU A 40 -7.08 9.59 0.27
N VAL A 41 -6.94 8.36 0.77
CA VAL A 41 -7.14 7.14 -0.03
C VAL A 41 -8.60 6.96 -0.44
N GLU A 42 -9.55 7.24 0.45
CA GLU A 42 -10.99 7.22 0.17
C GLU A 42 -11.41 8.29 -0.84
N GLY A 43 -10.86 9.51 -0.71
CA GLY A 43 -11.12 10.62 -1.65
C GLY A 43 -10.42 10.45 -3.00
N LEU A 44 -9.37 9.63 -3.06
CA LEU A 44 -8.62 9.29 -4.25
C LEU A 44 -9.31 8.20 -5.09
N ASP A 45 -10.62 8.31 -5.30
CA ASP A 45 -11.40 7.49 -6.25
C ASP A 45 -11.04 7.77 -7.73
N GLU A 46 -9.74 8.03 -7.94
CA GLU A 46 -9.05 8.32 -9.18
C GLU A 46 -8.32 7.03 -9.61
N PRO A 47 -8.44 6.61 -10.88
CA PRO A 47 -7.74 5.44 -11.39
C PRO A 47 -6.22 5.50 -11.17
N ALA A 48 -5.61 6.67 -10.98
CA ALA A 48 -4.17 6.82 -10.74
C ALA A 48 -3.68 6.13 -9.44
N THR A 49 -4.41 6.22 -8.34
CA THR A 49 -4.04 5.66 -7.02
C THR A 49 -4.18 4.15 -7.00
N ARG A 50 -5.22 3.64 -7.67
CA ARG A 50 -5.40 2.20 -7.91
C ARG A 50 -4.36 1.66 -8.89
N ARG A 51 -3.94 2.44 -9.90
CA ARG A 51 -2.93 2.04 -10.89
C ARG A 51 -1.51 2.06 -10.35
N HIS A 52 -1.17 2.96 -9.43
CA HIS A 52 0.21 3.18 -8.98
C HIS A 52 0.36 3.35 -7.45
N PRO A 53 -0.11 2.39 -6.62
CA PRO A 53 0.02 2.45 -5.15
C PRO A 53 1.47 2.64 -4.69
N THR A 54 2.42 1.97 -5.36
CA THR A 54 3.86 2.11 -5.08
C THR A 54 4.39 3.54 -5.31
N ALA A 55 3.88 4.26 -6.32
CA ALA A 55 4.32 5.63 -6.58
C ALA A 55 3.85 6.58 -5.49
N VAL A 56 2.62 6.41 -5.01
CA VAL A 56 2.05 7.21 -3.92
C VAL A 56 2.77 6.93 -2.61
N ALA A 57 2.99 5.66 -2.25
CA ALA A 57 3.75 5.29 -1.07
C ALA A 57 5.18 5.87 -1.10
N ARG A 58 5.83 5.86 -2.26
CA ARG A 58 7.16 6.46 -2.44
C ARG A 58 7.13 7.98 -2.33
N ALA A 59 6.08 8.64 -2.82
CA ALA A 59 5.91 10.08 -2.67
C ALA A 59 5.72 10.46 -1.19
N LEU A 60 4.88 9.73 -0.46
CA LEU A 60 4.68 9.89 0.98
C LEU A 60 5.99 9.71 1.75
N ALA A 61 6.74 8.64 1.45
CA ALA A 61 8.04 8.39 2.09
C ALA A 61 9.08 9.49 1.86
N ARG A 62 8.98 10.25 0.74
CA ARG A 62 9.89 11.36 0.44
C ARG A 62 9.53 12.65 1.17
N VAL A 63 8.25 12.88 1.43
CA VAL A 63 7.77 14.08 2.13
C VAL A 63 7.69 13.89 3.65
N ASP A 64 7.76 12.64 4.11
CA ASP A 64 7.82 12.33 5.53
C ASP A 64 9.12 12.90 6.14
N ALA A 65 8.97 13.92 6.98
CA ALA A 65 10.08 14.55 7.69
C ALA A 65 10.70 13.65 8.77
N GLY A 66 10.09 12.50 9.06
CA GLY A 66 10.57 11.53 10.03
C GLY A 66 10.24 11.92 11.46
N GLY A 67 9.44 11.09 12.13
CA GLY A 67 9.08 11.19 13.54
C GLY A 67 9.63 10.01 14.37
N PRO A 68 9.72 10.18 15.70
CA PRO A 68 10.11 9.11 16.62
C PRO A 68 9.08 7.98 16.68
N HIS A 69 7.80 8.26 16.41
CA HIS A 69 6.76 7.24 16.31
C HIS A 69 6.56 6.87 14.86
N ARG A 70 6.71 5.58 14.54
CA ARG A 70 6.66 5.05 13.18
C ARG A 70 5.73 3.85 13.10
N ALA A 71 4.96 3.78 12.03
CA ALA A 71 4.18 2.62 11.64
C ALA A 71 4.33 2.39 10.14
N ALA A 72 4.03 1.17 9.70
CA ALA A 72 3.98 0.87 8.28
C ALA A 72 2.81 -0.08 8.02
N VAL A 73 2.04 0.20 6.97
CA VAL A 73 1.00 -0.70 6.48
C VAL A 73 1.53 -1.43 5.26
N VAL A 74 1.32 -2.74 5.22
CA VAL A 74 1.71 -3.60 4.11
C VAL A 74 0.44 -3.96 3.36
N ALA A 75 0.31 -3.48 2.12
CA ALA A 75 -0.92 -3.60 1.36
C ALA A 75 -0.64 -3.92 -0.10
N ARG A 76 -1.50 -4.74 -0.72
CA ARG A 76 -1.44 -5.07 -2.16
C ARG A 76 -2.28 -4.11 -3.00
N ASP A 77 -3.33 -3.58 -2.40
CA ASP A 77 -4.28 -2.67 -3.03
C ASP A 77 -4.83 -1.67 -2.00
N GLY A 78 -5.71 -0.78 -2.46
CA GLY A 78 -6.33 0.23 -1.61
C GLY A 78 -7.23 -0.35 -0.51
N ALA A 79 -7.88 -1.49 -0.74
CA ALA A 79 -8.76 -2.09 0.25
C ALA A 79 -7.95 -2.72 1.40
N ASP A 80 -6.84 -3.40 1.07
CA ASP A 80 -5.89 -3.89 2.07
C ASP A 80 -5.26 -2.74 2.86
N LEU A 81 -4.95 -1.62 2.19
CA LEU A 81 -4.43 -0.43 2.86
C LEU A 81 -5.44 0.15 3.85
N LEU A 82 -6.69 0.36 3.42
CA LEU A 82 -7.76 0.90 4.27
C LEU A 82 -8.08 -0.01 5.46
N ARG A 83 -7.93 -1.34 5.32
CA ARG A 83 -8.11 -2.28 6.44
C ARG A 83 -6.98 -2.18 7.46
N GLY A 84 -5.78 -1.78 7.04
CA GLY A 84 -4.59 -1.69 7.89
C GLY A 84 -4.37 -0.32 8.54
N LEU A 85 -5.07 0.72 8.07
CA LEU A 85 -5.06 2.08 8.63
C LEU A 85 -6.08 2.22 9.76
#